data_AF-A0AAV9MFK6-F1
#
_entry.id   AF-A0AAV9MFK6-F1
#
_cell.length_a   1.000
_cell.length_b   1.000
_cell.length_c   1.000
_cell.angle_alpha   90.00
_cell.angle_beta   90.00
_cell.angle_gamma   90.00
#
_symmetry.space_group_name_H-M   'P 1'
#
loop_
_entity.id
_entity.type
_entity.pdbx_description
1 polymer ?
#
loop_
_entity_poly.entity_id
_entity_poly.type
_entity_poly.pdbx_seq_one_letter_code
_entity_poly.pdbx_strand_id
1 'polypeptide(L)'
;MTGAFAHGAIFFIRDYNPEQNEDNVLARILFLGFHTLRLYVHNDVMLVFGTLEKQILIESIFAQWIQSVHGKTSYGFDVLLSSMTGPRKIYYHKINK
;
A
#
# COMPACT_ATOMS: atom_id res chain seq x y z
N MET A 1 7.64 -0.25 23.10
CA MET A 1 6.91 -0.86 21.97
C MET A 1 6.70 -2.36 22.16
N THR A 2 7.74 -3.17 22.37
CA THR A 2 7.67 -4.65 22.42
C THR A 2 6.70 -5.21 23.47
N GLY A 3 6.59 -4.60 24.66
CA GLY A 3 5.68 -5.06 25.71
C GLY A 3 4.19 -4.93 25.37
N ALA A 4 3.80 -3.94 24.55
CA ALA A 4 2.42 -3.78 24.09
C ALA A 4 2.06 -4.86 23.05
N PHE A 5 3.01 -5.22 22.18
CA PHE A 5 2.84 -6.33 21.23
C PHE A 5 2.79 -7.69 21.93
N ALA A 6 3.59 -7.90 22.98
CA ALA A 6 3.55 -9.14 23.76
C ALA A 6 2.18 -9.35 24.44
N HIS A 7 1.64 -8.31 25.09
CA HIS A 7 0.29 -8.39 25.68
C HIS A 7 -0.79 -8.52 24.61
N GLY A 8 -0.67 -7.84 23.46
CA GLY A 8 -1.59 -8.00 22.33
C GLY A 8 -1.61 -9.42 21.77
N ALA A 9 -0.46 -10.08 21.66
CA ALA A 9 -0.38 -11.48 21.22
C ALA A 9 -0.98 -12.44 22.24
N ILE A 10 -0.77 -12.21 23.55
CA ILE A 10 -1.40 -13.01 24.62
C ILE A 10 -2.92 -12.88 24.57
N PHE A 11 -3.44 -11.66 24.40
CA PHE A 11 -4.88 -11.40 24.23
C PHE A 11 -5.46 -12.18 23.05
N PHE A 12 -4.76 -12.19 21.90
CA PHE A 12 -5.23 -12.94 20.71
C PHE A 12 -5.34 -14.45 20.91
N ILE A 13 -4.51 -15.04 21.78
CA ILE A 13 -4.52 -16.49 22.03
C ILE A 13 -5.52 -16.87 23.12
N ARG A 14 -5.60 -16.05 24.17
CA ARG A 14 -6.32 -16.42 25.40
C ARG A 14 -7.74 -15.87 25.46
N ASP A 15 -7.93 -14.64 24.97
CA ASP A 15 -9.12 -13.85 25.28
C ASP A 15 -9.90 -13.43 24.03
N TYR A 16 -9.33 -13.59 22.83
CA TYR A 16 -10.02 -13.28 21.58
C TYR A 16 -11.10 -14.32 21.27
N ASN A 17 -12.35 -13.86 21.17
CA ASN A 17 -13.49 -14.65 20.74
C ASN A 17 -13.95 -14.20 19.34
N PRO A 18 -13.82 -15.04 18.29
CA PRO A 18 -14.21 -14.66 16.93
C PRO A 18 -15.71 -14.38 16.78
N GLU A 19 -16.58 -15.12 17.47
CA GLU A 19 -18.04 -14.98 17.36
C GLU A 19 -18.53 -13.62 17.89
N GLN A 20 -17.87 -13.11 18.93
CA GLN A 20 -18.19 -11.80 19.51
C GLN A 20 -17.57 -10.63 18.73
N ASN A 21 -16.61 -10.92 17.85
CA ASN A 21 -15.87 -9.90 17.09
C ASN A 21 -16.17 -9.95 15.59
N GLU A 22 -17.24 -10.64 15.19
CA GLU A 22 -17.64 -10.68 13.79
C GLU A 22 -17.93 -9.27 13.25
N ASP A 23 -17.47 -9.03 12.03
CA ASP A 23 -17.60 -7.78 11.27
C ASP A 23 -17.05 -6.48 11.88
N ASN A 24 -16.43 -6.55 13.06
CA ASN A 24 -15.85 -5.39 13.72
C ASN A 24 -14.44 -5.07 13.19
N VAL A 25 -13.85 -3.98 13.68
CA VAL A 25 -12.54 -3.51 13.21
C VAL A 25 -11.39 -4.49 13.49
N LEU A 26 -11.46 -5.26 14.58
CA LEU A 26 -10.44 -6.26 14.93
C LEU A 26 -10.45 -7.43 13.93
N ALA A 27 -11.65 -7.93 13.56
CA ALA A 27 -11.77 -8.94 12.51
C ALA A 27 -11.29 -8.44 11.14
N ARG A 28 -11.52 -7.16 10.83
CA ARG A 28 -11.06 -6.52 9.56
C ARG A 28 -9.54 -6.32 9.50
N ILE A 29 -8.86 -6.12 10.63
CA ILE A 29 -7.39 -6.06 10.66
C ILE A 29 -6.80 -7.45 10.34
N LEU A 30 -7.45 -8.52 10.81
CA LEU A 30 -7.09 -9.89 10.46
C LEU A 30 -7.21 -10.13 8.94
N PHE A 31 -8.28 -9.60 8.33
CA PHE A 31 -8.51 -9.69 6.89
C PHE A 31 -7.36 -9.09 6.07
N LEU A 32 -6.88 -7.89 6.42
CA LEU A 32 -5.77 -7.25 5.70
C LEU A 32 -4.49 -8.08 5.80
N GLY A 33 -4.16 -8.59 6.99
CA GLY A 33 -3.00 -9.44 7.22
C GLY A 33 -3.01 -10.72 6.37
N PHE A 34 -4.16 -11.41 6.27
CA PHE A 34 -4.28 -12.62 5.45
C PHE A 34 -4.15 -12.36 3.96
N HIS A 35 -4.66 -11.24 3.44
CA HIS A 35 -4.55 -10.93 2.00
C HIS A 35 -3.11 -10.60 1.61
N THR A 36 -2.41 -9.81 2.43
CA THR A 36 -0.99 -9.53 2.20
C THR A 36 -0.15 -10.80 2.30
N LEU A 37 -0.33 -11.62 3.35
CA LEU A 37 0.39 -12.88 3.50
C LEU A 37 0.11 -13.84 2.33
N ARG A 38 -1.15 -13.96 1.90
CA ARG A 38 -1.54 -14.81 0.76
C ARG A 38 -0.82 -14.39 -0.51
N LEU A 39 -0.72 -13.10 -0.80
CA LEU A 39 0.01 -12.61 -1.97
C LEU A 39 1.50 -12.93 -1.92
N TYR A 40 2.13 -12.78 -0.75
CA TYR A 40 3.54 -13.16 -0.56
C TYR A 40 3.75 -14.65 -0.80
N VAL A 41 2.97 -15.51 -0.12
CA VAL A 41 3.09 -16.97 -0.28
C VAL A 41 2.77 -17.40 -1.71
N HIS A 42 1.75 -16.82 -2.36
CA HIS A 42 1.44 -17.08 -3.76
C HIS A 42 2.64 -16.76 -4.66
N ASN A 43 3.24 -15.58 -4.50
CA ASN A 43 4.37 -15.16 -5.33
C ASN A 43 5.63 -16.01 -5.10
N ASP A 44 5.87 -16.45 -3.86
CA ASP A 44 6.96 -17.39 -3.53
C ASP A 44 6.72 -18.74 -4.20
N VAL A 45 5.49 -19.25 -4.19
CA VAL A 45 5.13 -20.51 -4.84
C VAL A 45 5.30 -20.40 -6.37
N MET A 46 4.88 -19.30 -6.99
CA MET A 46 5.08 -19.07 -8.43
C MET A 46 6.57 -18.99 -8.80
N LEU A 47 7.39 -18.37 -7.93
CA LEU A 47 8.85 -18.31 -8.08
C LEU A 47 9.48 -19.70 -8.01
N VAL A 48 9.12 -20.51 -7.01
CA VAL A 48 9.65 -21.87 -6.83
C VAL A 48 9.29 -22.77 -8.00
N PHE A 49 8.08 -22.64 -8.55
CA PHE A 49 7.65 -23.40 -9.73
C PHE A 49 8.17 -22.85 -11.06
N GLY A 50 8.96 -21.76 -11.05
CA GLY A 50 9.52 -21.16 -12.26
C GLY A 50 8.48 -20.51 -13.19
N THR A 51 7.31 -20.17 -12.66
CA THR A 51 6.19 -19.55 -13.41
C THR A 51 5.99 -18.09 -12.98
N LEU A 52 7.04 -17.29 -13.17
CA LEU A 52 7.08 -15.88 -12.73
C LEU A 52 5.96 -15.03 -13.32
N GLU A 53 5.50 -15.36 -14.53
CA GLU A 53 4.41 -14.68 -15.22
C GLU A 53 3.05 -14.79 -14.50
N LYS A 54 2.92 -15.73 -13.56
CA LYS A 54 1.71 -15.92 -12.74
C LYS A 54 1.78 -15.23 -11.39
N GLN A 55 2.87 -14.51 -11.10
CA GLN A 55 2.94 -13.66 -9.93
C GLN A 55 1.91 -12.53 -10.01
N ILE A 56 1.38 -12.17 -8.85
CA ILE A 56 0.48 -11.03 -8.73
C ILE A 56 1.33 -9.83 -8.32
N LEU A 57 1.58 -8.95 -9.29
CA LEU A 57 2.27 -7.68 -9.09
C LEU A 57 1.23 -6.56 -9.07
N ILE A 58 1.07 -5.95 -7.89
CA ILE A 58 0.13 -4.84 -7.70
C ILE A 58 0.92 -3.53 -7.78
N GLU A 59 0.54 -2.66 -8.71
CA GLU A 59 1.09 -1.32 -8.79
C GLU A 59 0.42 -0.38 -7.79
N SER A 60 1.22 0.45 -7.11
CA SER A 60 0.72 1.45 -6.18
C SER A 60 0.27 2.72 -6.90
N ILE A 61 -0.78 2.63 -7.71
CA ILE A 61 -1.29 3.72 -8.56
C ILE A 61 -1.60 4.97 -7.72
N PHE A 62 -2.18 4.81 -6.52
CA PHE A 62 -2.45 5.94 -5.63
C PHE A 62 -1.18 6.60 -5.10
N ALA A 63 -0.15 5.84 -4.74
CA ALA A 63 1.12 6.43 -4.32
C ALA A 63 1.82 7.12 -5.49
N GLN A 64 1.78 6.54 -6.70
CA GLN A 64 2.31 7.15 -7.91
C GLN A 64 1.59 8.45 -8.26
N TRP A 65 0.26 8.49 -8.11
CA TRP A 65 -0.54 9.70 -8.29
C TRP A 65 -0.17 10.78 -7.27
N ILE A 66 -0.08 10.45 -5.98
CA ILE A 66 0.39 11.38 -4.94
C ILE A 66 1.79 11.89 -5.27
N GLN A 67 2.73 11.01 -5.64
CA GLN A 67 4.08 11.42 -6.01
C GLN A 67 4.08 12.36 -7.24
N SER A 68 3.16 12.16 -8.17
CA SER A 68 3.02 13.01 -9.36
C SER A 68 2.46 14.38 -9.03
N VAL A 69 1.48 14.45 -8.12
CA VAL A 69 1.00 15.70 -7.54
C VAL A 69 2.14 16.51 -6.91
N HIS A 70 3.16 15.83 -6.36
CA HIS A 70 4.37 16.42 -5.78
C HIS A 70 5.50 16.67 -6.80
N GLY A 71 5.25 16.52 -8.09
CA GLY A 71 6.18 16.94 -9.15
C GLY A 71 6.99 15.81 -9.79
N LYS A 72 6.77 14.55 -9.41
CA LYS A 72 7.41 13.41 -10.06
C LYS A 72 6.77 13.14 -11.43
N THR A 73 7.55 13.25 -12.50
CA THR A 73 7.04 13.15 -13.88
C THR A 73 7.16 11.76 -14.50
N SER A 74 7.87 10.83 -13.85
CA SER A 74 8.20 9.50 -14.40
C SER A 74 7.00 8.57 -14.55
N TYR A 75 5.86 8.88 -13.91
CA TYR A 75 4.68 8.03 -13.88
C TYR A 75 3.63 8.37 -14.96
N GLY A 76 3.87 9.40 -15.79
CA GLY A 76 2.96 9.76 -16.88
C GLY A 76 1.66 10.46 -16.46
N PHE A 77 1.47 10.73 -15.16
CA PHE A 77 0.35 11.56 -14.70
C PHE A 77 0.63 13.04 -15.00
N ASP A 78 -0.27 13.68 -15.75
CA ASP A 78 -0.28 15.12 -15.98
C ASP A 78 -1.20 15.81 -14.94
N VAL A 79 -0.66 16.04 -13.73
CA VAL A 79 -1.44 16.60 -12.61
C VAL A 79 -0.59 17.56 -11.78
N LEU A 80 -1.14 18.75 -11.50
CA LEU A 80 -0.51 19.74 -10.62
C LEU A 80 0.97 20.02 -10.94
N LEU A 81 1.91 19.59 -10.08
CA LEU A 81 3.34 19.89 -10.22
C LEU A 81 4.07 19.04 -11.28
N SER A 82 3.54 17.86 -11.61
CA SER A 82 4.08 17.05 -12.71
C SER A 82 3.76 17.66 -14.07
N SER A 83 2.69 18.45 -14.17
CA SER A 83 2.28 19.11 -15.41
C SER A 83 3.30 20.13 -15.92
N MET A 84 3.66 20.00 -17.20
CA MET A 84 4.58 20.93 -17.89
C MET A 84 3.90 22.26 -18.25
N THR A 85 2.59 22.25 -18.44
CA THR A 85 1.77 23.40 -18.86
C THR A 85 0.89 23.93 -17.72
N GLY A 86 0.98 23.33 -16.54
CA GLY A 86 0.22 23.75 -15.37
C GLY A 86 0.58 25.17 -14.93
N PRO A 87 -0.41 25.97 -14.47
CA PRO A 87 -0.22 27.38 -14.14
C PRO A 87 0.92 27.59 -13.13
N ARG A 88 1.02 26.74 -12.10
CA ARG A 88 2.02 26.88 -11.04
C ARG A 88 3.46 26.82 -11.59
N LYS A 89 3.76 25.88 -12.49
CA LYS A 89 5.12 25.71 -13.05
C LYS A 89 5.46 26.83 -14.03
N ILE A 90 4.46 27.33 -14.77
CA ILE A 90 4.58 28.54 -15.60
C ILE A 90 4.95 29.75 -14.75
N TYR A 91 4.27 29.96 -13.62
CA TYR A 91 4.60 31.06 -12.71
C TYR A 91 6.02 30.92 -12.13
N TYR A 92 6.44 29.73 -11.68
CA TYR A 92 7.81 29.49 -11.22
C TYR A 92 8.87 29.75 -12.30
N HIS A 93 8.59 29.42 -13.56
CA HIS A 93 9.50 29.73 -14.67
C HIS A 93 9.54 31.24 -14.98
N LYS A 94 8.41 31.95 -14.84
CA LYS A 94 8.30 33.39 -15.14
C LYS A 94 8.94 34.29 -14.08
N ILE A 95 9.03 33.84 -12.82
CA ILE A 95 9.65 34.61 -11.71
C ILE A 95 11.16 34.37 -11.57
N ASN A 96 11.69 33.25 -12.07
CA ASN A 96 13.11 32.91 -11.99
C ASN A 96 13.87 33.22 -13.30
N LYS A 97 13.34 34.15 -14.11
CA LYS A 97 13.88 34.58 -15.40
C LYS A 97 13.84 36.10 -15.46
#